data_AF-A0A382XM13-F1
#
_entry.id   AF-A0A382XM13-F1
#
_cell.length_a   1.000
_cell.length_b   1.000
_cell.length_c   1.000
_cell.angle_alpha   90.00
_cell.angle_beta   90.00
_cell.angle_gamma   90.00
#
_symmetry.space_group_name_H-M   'P 1'
#
loop_
_entity.id
_entity.type
_entity.pdbx_description
1 polymer ?
#
loop_
_entity_poly.entity_id
_entity_poly.type
_entity_poly.pdbx_seq_one_letter_code
_entity_poly.pdbx_strand_id
1 'polypeptide(L)'
;AYITGIEKPYNQVPWFWSDQYDIKLQITGISKNYDQYVVRGDLNEEKFSVIYLKNNRIIALDAINDQKAFTIGKKLIRQKAEIPVEILCDDKIDLRGLIKTK
;
A
#
# COMPACT_ATOMS: atom_id res chain seq x y z
N ALA A 1 -15.63 4.39 19.86
CA ALA A 1 -16.74 3.51 20.26
C ALA A 1 -17.88 4.44 20.65
N TYR A 2 -18.61 4.93 19.66
CA TYR A 2 -19.59 6.00 19.88
C TYR A 2 -20.79 5.53 20.74
N ILE A 3 -21.15 4.24 20.63
CA ILE A 3 -22.23 3.63 21.43
C ILE A 3 -21.92 3.63 22.94
N THR A 4 -20.64 3.57 23.34
CA THR A 4 -20.24 3.56 24.77
C THR A 4 -19.92 4.95 25.30
N GLY A 5 -20.25 6.02 24.57
CA GLY A 5 -19.90 7.39 24.92
C GLY A 5 -18.40 7.72 24.81
N ILE A 6 -17.58 6.81 24.26
CA ILE A 6 -16.14 7.03 24.07
C ILE A 6 -15.89 7.42 22.61
N GLU A 7 -15.68 8.71 22.38
CA GLU A 7 -15.25 9.20 21.08
C GLU A 7 -13.87 8.63 20.74
N LYS A 8 -13.81 7.93 19.60
CA LYS A 8 -12.54 7.46 19.03
C LYS A 8 -12.57 7.78 17.55
N PRO A 9 -11.71 8.68 17.06
CA PRO A 9 -11.71 9.05 15.66
C PRO A 9 -11.44 7.82 14.79
N TYR A 10 -12.24 7.63 13.74
CA TYR A 10 -12.02 6.59 12.76
C TYR A 10 -10.94 7.04 11.78
N ASN A 11 -9.74 6.48 11.92
CA ASN A 11 -8.57 6.84 11.11
C ASN A 11 -7.89 5.61 10.47
N GLN A 12 -8.66 4.55 10.26
CA GLN A 12 -8.13 3.35 9.61
C GLN A 12 -7.93 3.59 8.11
N VAL A 13 -6.85 3.03 7.57
CA VAL A 13 -6.64 2.99 6.13
C VAL A 13 -7.62 1.95 5.55
N PRO A 14 -8.49 2.32 4.61
CA PRO A 14 -9.41 1.38 3.97
C PRO A 14 -8.62 0.30 3.25
N TRP A 15 -9.19 -0.90 3.18
CA TRP A 15 -8.56 -2.02 2.52
C TRP A 15 -9.62 -2.99 2.01
N PHE A 16 -9.24 -3.74 0.99
CA PHE A 16 -10.07 -4.72 0.31
C PHE A 16 -9.21 -5.92 -0.09
N TRP A 17 -9.84 -7.06 -0.37
CA TRP A 17 -9.17 -8.24 -0.91
C TRP A 17 -10.11 -8.98 -1.87
N SER A 18 -9.53 -9.71 -2.81
CA SER A 18 -10.22 -10.61 -3.70
C SER A 18 -9.34 -11.83 -3.93
N ASP A 19 -9.95 -13.01 -3.92
CA ASP A 19 -9.30 -14.23 -4.38
C ASP A 19 -9.89 -14.58 -5.76
N GLN A 20 -9.03 -14.75 -6.75
CA GLN A 20 -9.39 -15.11 -8.12
C GLN A 20 -8.45 -16.22 -8.58
N TYR A 21 -8.95 -17.46 -8.64
CA TYR A 21 -8.10 -18.64 -8.88
C TYR A 21 -6.91 -18.67 -7.90
N ASP A 22 -5.69 -18.80 -8.41
CA ASP A 22 -4.45 -18.81 -7.63
C ASP A 22 -3.92 -17.39 -7.31
N ILE A 23 -4.67 -16.35 -7.68
CA ILE A 23 -4.32 -14.95 -7.42
C ILE A 23 -5.01 -14.45 -6.14
N LYS A 24 -4.18 -14.02 -5.18
CA LYS A 24 -4.60 -13.26 -4.01
C LYS A 24 -4.33 -11.77 -4.23
N LEU A 25 -5.39 -11.02 -4.53
CA LEU A 25 -5.36 -9.56 -4.66
C LEU A 25 -5.68 -8.91 -3.32
N GLN A 26 -4.81 -8.02 -2.85
CA GLN A 26 -5.01 -7.23 -1.63
C GLN A 26 -4.76 -5.75 -1.89
N ILE A 27 -5.74 -4.93 -1.58
CA ILE A 27 -5.74 -3.48 -1.86
C ILE A 27 -5.77 -2.73 -0.54
N THR A 28 -4.94 -1.70 -0.39
CA THR A 28 -4.98 -0.78 0.75
C THR A 28 -4.91 0.67 0.28
N GLY A 29 -5.68 1.55 0.91
CA GLY A 29 -5.84 2.93 0.48
C GLY A 29 -6.91 3.09 -0.59
N ILE A 30 -6.98 4.29 -1.17
CA ILE A 30 -7.92 4.64 -2.24
C ILE A 30 -7.08 5.24 -3.37
N SER A 31 -6.98 4.55 -4.50
CA SER A 31 -6.14 4.98 -5.63
C SER A 31 -6.73 6.17 -6.41
N LYS A 32 -8.00 6.53 -6.18
CA LYS A 32 -8.66 7.61 -6.90
C LYS A 32 -7.84 8.92 -6.86
N ASN A 33 -7.70 9.56 -8.02
CA ASN A 33 -6.98 10.82 -8.25
C ASN A 33 -5.45 10.76 -8.13
N TYR A 34 -4.83 9.57 -8.13
CA TYR A 34 -3.37 9.45 -8.24
C TYR A 34 -2.83 10.26 -9.45
N ASP A 35 -1.62 10.79 -9.33
CA ASP A 35 -0.90 11.45 -10.44
C ASP A 35 0.28 10.62 -10.95
N GLN A 36 0.78 9.70 -10.12
CA GLN A 36 1.84 8.78 -10.48
C GLN A 36 1.54 7.39 -9.91
N TYR A 37 2.05 6.35 -10.57
CA TYR A 37 2.06 5.00 -10.04
C TYR A 37 3.39 4.32 -10.34
N VAL A 38 3.68 3.30 -9.54
CA VAL A 38 4.92 2.52 -9.60
C VAL A 38 4.57 1.05 -9.57
N VAL A 39 5.14 0.28 -10.49
CA VAL A 39 5.13 -1.18 -10.42
C VAL A 39 6.40 -1.64 -9.73
N ARG A 40 6.25 -2.57 -8.79
CA ARG A 40 7.33 -3.20 -8.06
C ARG A 40 7.25 -4.72 -8.22
N GLY A 41 8.30 -5.32 -8.76
CA GLY A 41 8.33 -6.72 -9.20
C GLY A 41 8.09 -6.84 -10.71
N ASP A 42 7.84 -8.06 -11.18
CA ASP A 42 7.57 -8.36 -12.60
C ASP A 42 6.07 -8.64 -12.82
N LEU A 43 5.47 -8.01 -13.83
CA LEU A 43 4.07 -8.24 -14.22
C LEU A 43 3.87 -9.59 -14.92
N ASN A 44 4.93 -10.18 -15.46
CA ASN A 44 4.91 -11.53 -16.04
C ASN A 44 4.95 -12.60 -14.95
N GLU A 45 5.34 -12.23 -13.73
CA GLU A 45 5.21 -13.07 -12.56
C GLU A 45 3.86 -12.79 -11.89
N GLU A 46 3.22 -13.83 -11.35
CA GLU A 46 1.99 -13.68 -10.58
C GLU A 46 2.25 -13.11 -9.17
N LYS A 47 3.29 -12.28 -9.00
CA LYS A 47 3.70 -11.71 -7.72
C LYS A 47 4.33 -10.33 -7.91
N PHE A 48 3.52 -9.28 -7.74
CA PHE A 48 3.96 -7.89 -7.86
C PHE A 48 3.08 -6.96 -7.03
N SER A 49 3.46 -5.68 -6.97
CA SER A 49 2.63 -4.64 -6.36
C SER A 49 2.60 -3.37 -7.21
N VAL A 50 1.47 -2.68 -7.18
CA VAL A 50 1.29 -1.35 -7.78
C VAL A 50 1.10 -0.34 -6.67
N ILE A 51 1.94 0.69 -6.63
CA ILE A 51 1.95 1.74 -5.61
C ILE A 51 1.47 3.03 -6.25
N TYR A 52 0.42 3.64 -5.72
CA TYR A 52 -0.15 4.88 -6.25
C TYR A 52 0.26 6.07 -5.41
N LEU A 53 0.63 7.16 -6.08
CA LEU A 53 1.07 8.39 -5.47
C LEU A 53 0.17 9.57 -5.86
N LYS A 54 0.05 10.51 -4.92
CA LYS A 54 -0.49 11.86 -5.13
C LYS A 54 0.46 12.87 -4.53
N ASN A 55 0.92 13.85 -5.29
CA ASN A 55 1.84 14.89 -4.79
C ASN A 55 3.03 14.26 -4.03
N ASN A 56 3.67 13.25 -4.64
CA ASN A 56 4.80 12.50 -4.07
C ASN A 56 4.52 11.71 -2.77
N ARG A 57 3.25 11.52 -2.39
CA ARG A 57 2.83 10.72 -1.22
C ARG A 57 2.13 9.46 -1.64
N ILE A 58 2.42 8.36 -0.97
CA ILE A 58 1.73 7.08 -1.20
C ILE A 58 0.29 7.16 -0.68
N ILE A 59 -0.68 6.93 -1.57
CA ILE A 59 -2.13 6.98 -1.26
C ILE A 59 -2.81 5.62 -1.31
N ALA A 60 -2.27 4.69 -2.09
CA ALA A 60 -2.79 3.33 -2.21
C ALA A 60 -1.71 2.34 -2.65
N LEU A 61 -1.97 1.05 -2.42
CA LEU A 61 -1.16 -0.05 -2.88
C LEU A 61 -2.07 -1.25 -3.21
N ASP A 62 -1.87 -1.83 -4.39
CA ASP A 62 -2.46 -3.10 -4.81
C ASP A 62 -1.34 -4.16 -4.80
N ALA A 63 -1.56 -5.27 -4.11
CA ALA A 63 -0.61 -6.37 -4.01
C ALA A 63 -1.21 -7.65 -4.60
N ILE A 64 -0.49 -8.24 -5.54
CA ILE A 64 -0.82 -9.53 -6.16
C ILE A 64 0.14 -10.57 -5.57
N ASN A 65 -0.40 -11.55 -4.84
CA ASN A 65 0.36 -12.59 -4.13
C ASN A 65 1.52 -12.09 -3.25
N ASP A 66 1.44 -10.82 -2.79
CA ASP A 66 2.44 -10.19 -1.94
C ASP A 66 1.84 -9.62 -0.64
N GLN A 67 1.54 -10.53 0.28
CA GLN A 67 1.02 -10.20 1.61
C GLN A 67 1.96 -9.27 2.40
N LYS A 68 3.27 -9.35 2.16
CA LYS A 68 4.28 -8.52 2.83
C LYS A 68 4.15 -7.08 2.37
N ALA A 69 4.07 -6.84 1.06
CA ALA A 69 3.85 -5.52 0.49
C ALA A 69 2.54 -4.90 0.98
N PHE A 70 1.43 -5.64 1.01
CA PHE A 70 0.16 -5.15 1.56
C PHE A 70 0.30 -4.61 3.00
N THR A 71 0.92 -5.41 3.87
CA THR A 71 1.06 -5.06 5.30
C THR A 71 1.92 -3.80 5.50
N ILE A 72 2.98 -3.67 4.70
CA ILE A 72 3.88 -2.52 4.75
C ILE A 72 3.23 -1.30 4.12
N GLY A 73 2.58 -1.45 2.96
CA GLY A 73 1.84 -0.40 2.25
C GLY A 73 0.81 0.27 3.16
N LYS A 74 0.06 -0.52 3.93
CA LYS A 74 -0.90 0.03 4.91
C LYS A 74 -0.22 0.95 5.95
N LYS A 75 1.01 0.63 6.38
CA LYS A 75 1.80 1.48 7.29
C LYS A 75 2.32 2.73 6.58
N LEU A 76 2.83 2.61 5.35
CA LEU A 76 3.36 3.72 4.56
C LEU A 76 2.26 4.75 4.22
N ILE A 77 1.08 4.29 3.84
CA ILE A 77 -0.10 5.15 3.59
C ILE A 77 -0.51 5.87 4.88
N ARG A 78 -0.56 5.16 6.01
CA ARG A 78 -0.87 5.77 7.32
C ARG A 78 0.14 6.86 7.71
N GLN A 79 1.40 6.68 7.35
CA GLN A 79 2.48 7.65 7.59
C GLN A 79 2.51 8.79 6.57
N LYS A 80 1.70 8.74 5.50
CA LYS A 80 1.79 9.64 4.34
C LYS A 80 3.23 9.71 3.81
N ALA A 81 3.86 8.55 3.67
CA ALA A 81 5.26 8.46 3.31
C ALA A 81 5.53 9.12 1.94
N GLU A 82 6.59 9.93 1.91
CA GLU A 82 7.15 10.54 0.71
C GLU A 82 8.46 9.82 0.42
N ILE A 83 8.42 8.89 -0.54
CA ILE A 83 9.55 8.04 -0.92
C ILE A 83 9.77 8.25 -2.42
N PRO A 84 11.02 8.51 -2.87
CA PRO A 84 11.34 8.63 -4.28
C PRO A 84 10.89 7.40 -5.08
N VAL A 85 10.36 7.65 -6.29
CA VAL A 85 9.83 6.62 -7.19
C VAL A 85 10.87 5.55 -7.51
N GLU A 86 12.13 5.96 -7.67
CA GLU A 86 13.26 5.09 -7.99
C GLU A 86 13.48 4.03 -6.91
N ILE A 87 13.26 4.39 -5.64
CA ILE A 87 13.37 3.47 -4.49
C ILE A 87 12.16 2.54 -4.41
N LEU A 88 10.98 3.04 -4.78
CA LEU A 88 9.74 2.25 -4.74
C LEU A 88 9.73 1.14 -5.81
N CYS A 89 10.24 1.44 -7.01
CA CYS A 89 10.35 0.49 -8.13
C CYS A 89 11.33 -0.65 -7.86
N ASP A 90 12.43 -0.39 -7.13
CA ASP A 90 13.52 -1.35 -6.95
C ASP A 90 13.13 -2.49 -6.00
N ASP A 91 12.82 -3.66 -6.57
CA ASP A 91 12.38 -4.85 -5.86
C ASP A 91 13.42 -5.42 -4.88
N LYS A 92 14.70 -5.05 -5.01
CA LYS A 92 15.81 -5.47 -4.13
C LYS A 92 15.83 -4.74 -2.79
N ILE A 93 15.24 -3.54 -2.72
CA ILE A 93 15.19 -2.75 -1.49
C ILE A 93 14.10 -3.26 -0.57
N ASP A 94 14.39 -3.68 0.67
CA ASP A 94 13.31 -4.14 1.56
C ASP A 94 12.36 -2.98 1.93
N LEU A 95 11.10 -3.10 1.50
CA LEU A 95 10.00 -2.19 1.84
C LEU A 95 9.90 -1.92 3.36
N ARG A 96 10.28 -2.88 4.22
CA ARG A 96 10.27 -2.68 5.68
C ARG A 96 11.21 -1.56 6.12
N GLY A 97 12.36 -1.43 5.47
CA GLY A 97 13.36 -0.40 5.75
C GLY A 97 12.88 1.02 5.40
N LEU A 98 11.81 1.14 4.61
CA LEU A 98 11.23 2.42 4.21
C LEU A 98 10.19 2.95 5.21
N ILE A 99 9.80 2.13 6.20
CA ILE A 99 8.91 2.56 7.27
C ILE A 99 9.71 3.43 8.23
N LYS A 100 9.25 4.65 8.49
CA LYS A 100 9.84 5.46 9.56
C LYS A 100 9.50 4.81 10.91
N THR A 101 10.51 4.33 11.62
CA THR A 101 10.39 3.91 13.02
C THR A 101 10.33 5.15 13.87
N LYS A 102 9.28 5.27 14.69
CA LYS A 102 9.14 6.34 15.68
C LYS A 102 9.53 5.77 17.03
#